data_AF-A0ABD0U8H8-F1
#
_entry.id   AF-A0ABD0U8H8-F1
#
_cell.length_a   1.000
_cell.length_b   1.000
_cell.length_c   1.000
_cell.angle_alpha   90.00
_cell.angle_beta   90.00
_cell.angle_gamma   90.00
#
_symmetry.space_group_name_H-M   'P 1'
#
loop_
_entity.id
_entity.type
_entity.pdbx_description
1 polymer ?
#
loop_
_entity_poly.entity_id
_entity_poly.type
_entity_poly.pdbx_seq_one_letter_code
_entity_poly.pdbx_strand_id
1 'polypeptide(L)'
;MGSRVSEKPHAVLVPYPSQGHITPMLKLAKLLHYHGFHITFVNTEFNHHRLFQSQGSLALAGLPDFRFAAIPDGMPPSDLNATQDLQALCSSIQKNFLLRPFLELLERLNKPSSDVPRVTQIVGDGMMSFCIDAGNKLRIPVVAFWTASACGLMGYLHFHVLVQRGIAPLKDESYLSNGYLDKPMDWIPGMKNIRLKDLPYFVRTTDPDDVFFNFLGSSARRVAEAKAIIINTFDELERPVLDALSVLLPPPIYTIGPLNLLSHRFPENPYLKSTGANLWKEEAGCVEWLDGHDPRSVVFVNFGSITVMKNEQLVEFAWGLANSGYNFLWVVRGDLVKGKSRFFRRSL
;
A
#
# COMPACT_ATOMS: atom_id res chain seq x y z
N MET A 1 41.61 -14.29 -20.06
CA MET A 1 40.93 -14.01 -18.79
C MET A 1 39.61 -13.32 -19.12
N GLY A 2 38.50 -14.07 -19.17
CA GLY A 2 37.20 -13.49 -19.49
C GLY A 2 36.71 -12.64 -18.32
N SER A 3 36.36 -11.37 -18.56
CA SER A 3 35.68 -10.57 -17.55
C SER A 3 34.39 -11.28 -17.17
N ARG A 4 34.27 -11.73 -15.91
CA ARG A 4 32.97 -12.11 -15.36
C ARG A 4 32.09 -10.87 -15.47
N VAL A 5 31.14 -10.87 -16.40
CA VAL A 5 30.03 -9.93 -16.35
C VAL A 5 29.41 -10.16 -14.98
N SER A 6 29.54 -9.17 -14.08
CA SER A 6 28.90 -9.23 -12.78
C SER A 6 27.40 -9.41 -13.03
N GLU A 7 26.84 -10.56 -12.64
CA GLU A 7 25.40 -10.75 -12.72
C GLU A 7 24.71 -9.64 -11.93
N LYS A 8 23.72 -8.98 -12.56
CA LYS A 8 22.95 -7.93 -11.90
C LYS A 8 22.25 -8.53 -10.68
N PRO A 9 22.26 -7.88 -9.50
CA PRO A 9 21.47 -8.33 -8.38
C PRO A 9 19.98 -8.30 -8.76
N HIS A 10 19.22 -9.34 -8.39
CA HIS A 10 17.82 -9.49 -8.77
C HIS A 10 16.91 -9.30 -7.56
N ALA A 11 16.07 -8.26 -7.62
CA ALA A 11 15.05 -7.93 -6.64
C ALA A 11 13.66 -8.40 -7.09
N VAL A 12 12.98 -9.16 -6.23
CA VAL A 12 11.56 -9.50 -6.40
C VAL A 12 10.73 -8.60 -5.49
N LEU A 13 9.86 -7.76 -6.06
CA LEU A 13 9.03 -6.82 -5.31
C LEU A 13 7.59 -7.31 -5.23
N VAL A 14 7.01 -7.31 -4.02
CA VAL A 14 5.68 -7.87 -3.74
C VAL A 14 4.83 -6.84 -2.97
N PRO A 15 4.10 -5.95 -3.67
CA PRO A 15 3.18 -5.01 -3.04
C PRO A 15 1.99 -5.73 -2.38
N TYR A 16 1.40 -5.12 -1.34
CA TYR A 16 0.02 -5.46 -0.97
C TYR A 16 -0.90 -5.10 -2.15
N PRO A 17 -1.89 -5.94 -2.51
CA PRO A 17 -2.61 -5.81 -3.77
C PRO A 17 -3.71 -4.74 -3.74
N SER A 18 -3.36 -3.52 -3.33
CA SER A 18 -4.21 -2.33 -3.37
C SER A 18 -3.46 -1.12 -3.93
N GLN A 19 -4.20 -0.17 -4.52
CA GLN A 19 -3.62 0.99 -5.25
C GLN A 19 -2.58 1.75 -4.43
N GLY A 20 -2.88 2.04 -3.16
CA GLY A 20 -2.02 2.82 -2.27
C GLY A 20 -0.67 2.15 -1.97
N HIS A 21 -0.54 0.86 -2.26
CA HIS A 21 0.67 0.06 -2.03
C HIS A 21 1.41 -0.24 -3.34
N ILE A 22 0.68 -0.57 -4.41
CA ILE A 22 1.25 -0.86 -5.73
C ILE A 22 1.97 0.37 -6.29
N THR A 23 1.37 1.56 -6.22
CA THR A 23 1.98 2.79 -6.76
C THR A 23 3.35 3.12 -6.13
N PRO A 24 3.49 3.25 -4.80
CA PRO A 24 4.80 3.51 -4.21
C PRO A 24 5.78 2.34 -4.42
N MET A 25 5.33 1.08 -4.36
CA MET A 25 6.22 -0.06 -4.62
C MET A 25 6.76 -0.03 -6.06
N LEU A 26 5.94 0.31 -7.07
CA LEU A 26 6.41 0.41 -8.45
C LEU A 26 7.43 1.55 -8.62
N LYS A 27 7.23 2.68 -7.92
CA LYS A 27 8.21 3.77 -7.91
C LYS A 27 9.53 3.33 -7.29
N LEU A 28 9.49 2.60 -6.18
CA LEU A 28 10.68 2.00 -5.57
C LEU A 28 11.35 1.00 -6.52
N ALA A 29 10.58 0.16 -7.21
CA ALA A 29 11.08 -0.79 -8.21
C ALA A 29 11.86 -0.09 -9.33
N LYS A 30 11.30 1.01 -9.87
CA LYS A 30 11.95 1.85 -10.90
C LYS A 30 13.25 2.48 -10.39
N LEU A 31 13.29 2.94 -9.14
CA LEU A 31 14.51 3.46 -8.51
C LEU A 31 15.58 2.37 -8.38
N LEU A 32 15.22 1.18 -7.90
CA LEU A 32 16.16 0.05 -7.80
C LEU A 32 16.68 -0.38 -9.18
N HIS A 33 15.82 -0.41 -10.20
CA HIS A 33 16.22 -0.68 -11.57
C HIS A 33 17.24 0.35 -12.09
N TYR A 34 16.99 1.64 -11.86
CA TYR A 34 17.94 2.71 -12.18
C TYR A 34 19.30 2.51 -11.50
N HIS A 35 19.31 1.98 -10.28
CA HIS A 35 20.53 1.62 -9.53
C HIS A 35 21.13 0.24 -9.90
N GLY A 36 20.69 -0.37 -11.01
CA GLY A 36 21.33 -1.53 -11.62
C GLY A 36 20.75 -2.90 -11.23
N PHE A 37 19.62 -2.93 -10.51
CA PHE A 37 18.94 -4.18 -10.19
C PHE A 37 18.17 -4.74 -11.39
N HIS A 38 18.18 -6.06 -11.54
CA HIS A 38 17.14 -6.77 -12.28
C HIS A 38 15.88 -6.81 -11.41
N ILE A 39 14.73 -6.47 -11.98
CA ILE A 39 13.47 -6.38 -11.24
C ILE A 39 12.48 -7.44 -11.72
N THR A 40 11.89 -8.18 -10.78
CA THR A 40 10.61 -8.86 -10.99
C THR A 40 9.56 -8.23 -10.07
N PHE A 41 8.57 -7.57 -10.64
CA PHE A 41 7.43 -6.99 -9.92
C PHE A 41 6.24 -7.96 -9.91
N VAL A 42 5.81 -8.39 -8.72
CA VAL A 42 4.80 -9.43 -8.57
C VAL A 42 3.43 -8.81 -8.29
N ASN A 43 2.50 -8.98 -9.21
CA ASN A 43 1.10 -8.66 -9.00
C ASN A 43 0.34 -9.89 -8.49
N THR A 44 -0.83 -9.69 -7.89
CA THR A 44 -1.84 -10.76 -7.89
C THR A 44 -2.39 -10.93 -9.29
N GLU A 45 -2.84 -12.13 -9.65
CA GLU A 45 -3.49 -12.37 -10.94
C GLU A 45 -4.65 -11.38 -11.17
N PHE A 46 -5.48 -11.13 -10.16
CA PHE A 46 -6.54 -10.13 -10.23
C PHE A 46 -6.03 -8.74 -10.66
N ASN A 47 -5.02 -8.20 -9.95
CA ASN A 47 -4.50 -6.87 -10.28
C ASN A 47 -3.69 -6.85 -11.58
N HIS A 48 -3.08 -7.97 -11.96
CA HIS A 48 -2.40 -8.10 -13.25
C HIS A 48 -3.40 -7.94 -14.40
N HIS A 49 -4.55 -8.63 -14.33
CA HIS A 49 -5.63 -8.46 -15.33
C HIS A 49 -6.22 -7.06 -15.30
N ARG A 50 -6.40 -6.47 -14.11
CA ARG A 50 -6.95 -5.11 -13.96
C ARG A 50 -6.03 -4.03 -14.52
N LEU A 51 -4.71 -4.14 -14.32
CA LEU A 51 -3.73 -3.25 -14.94
C LEU A 51 -3.77 -3.34 -16.46
N PHE A 52 -3.83 -4.57 -16.99
CA PHE A 52 -3.98 -4.79 -18.42
C PHE A 52 -5.23 -4.12 -19.00
N GLN A 53 -6.37 -4.19 -18.29
CA GLN A 53 -7.62 -3.57 -18.75
C GLN A 53 -7.63 -2.04 -18.66
N SER A 54 -7.05 -1.48 -17.60
CA SER A 54 -7.06 -0.03 -17.36
C SER A 54 -6.07 0.74 -18.23
N GLN A 55 -4.92 0.12 -18.55
CA GLN A 55 -3.78 0.79 -19.16
C GLN A 55 -3.28 0.10 -20.46
N GLY A 56 -3.90 -1.02 -20.85
CA GLY A 56 -3.52 -1.79 -22.05
C GLY A 56 -2.30 -2.68 -21.86
N SER A 57 -1.87 -3.35 -22.94
CA SER A 57 -0.75 -4.30 -22.92
C SER A 57 0.61 -3.67 -22.58
N LEU A 58 0.78 -2.37 -22.89
CA LEU A 58 2.01 -1.63 -22.62
C LEU A 58 2.30 -1.45 -21.12
N ALA A 59 1.26 -1.53 -20.28
CA ALA A 59 1.40 -1.40 -18.83
C ALA A 59 2.23 -2.54 -18.19
N LEU A 60 2.30 -3.68 -18.88
CA LEU A 60 2.96 -4.90 -18.41
C LEU A 60 4.09 -5.34 -19.35
N ALA A 61 4.41 -4.52 -20.37
CA ALA A 61 5.43 -4.86 -21.36
C ALA A 61 6.83 -5.02 -20.73
N GLY A 62 7.14 -4.19 -19.74
CA GLY A 62 8.41 -4.24 -19.01
C GLY A 62 9.64 -4.00 -19.89
N LEU A 63 10.78 -4.51 -19.42
CA LEU A 63 12.09 -4.53 -20.06
C LEU A 63 12.75 -5.90 -19.84
N PRO A 64 13.81 -6.26 -20.58
CA PRO A 64 14.55 -7.50 -20.33
C PRO A 64 14.99 -7.68 -18.87
N ASP A 65 15.28 -6.58 -18.17
CA ASP A 65 15.68 -6.52 -16.76
C ASP A 65 14.65 -5.85 -15.84
N PHE A 66 13.42 -5.63 -16.30
CA PHE A 66 12.28 -5.18 -15.50
C PHE A 66 11.03 -5.95 -15.93
N ARG A 67 10.65 -6.99 -15.19
CA ARG A 67 9.59 -7.92 -15.59
C ARG A 67 8.44 -7.91 -14.62
N PHE A 68 7.26 -8.23 -15.13
CA PHE A 68 6.07 -8.47 -14.31
C PHE A 68 5.81 -9.96 -14.17
N ALA A 69 5.42 -10.38 -12.97
CA ALA A 69 4.91 -11.72 -12.70
C ALA A 69 3.54 -11.62 -12.03
N ALA A 70 2.78 -12.71 -12.06
CA ALA A 70 1.51 -12.83 -11.37
C ALA A 70 1.50 -14.10 -10.50
N ILE A 71 0.85 -14.01 -9.34
CA ILE A 71 0.54 -15.15 -8.48
C ILE A 71 -0.95 -15.11 -8.07
N PRO A 72 -1.61 -16.25 -7.85
CA PRO A 72 -2.97 -16.29 -7.33
C PRO A 72 -3.02 -15.75 -5.89
N ASP A 73 -4.11 -15.06 -5.55
CA ASP A 73 -4.37 -14.50 -4.21
C ASP A 73 -5.28 -15.38 -3.35
N GLY A 74 -5.77 -16.50 -3.88
CA GLY A 74 -6.64 -17.45 -3.16
C GLY A 74 -8.07 -16.95 -2.98
N MET A 75 -8.45 -15.91 -3.71
CA MET A 75 -9.76 -15.28 -3.63
C MET A 75 -10.68 -15.80 -4.74
N PRO A 76 -12.01 -15.80 -4.51
CA PRO A 76 -12.95 -16.05 -5.60
C PRO A 76 -12.86 -14.94 -6.66
N PRO A 77 -13.29 -15.22 -7.92
CA PRO A 77 -13.40 -14.19 -8.94
C PRO A 77 -14.22 -12.99 -8.46
N SER A 78 -13.77 -11.78 -8.80
CA SER A 78 -14.39 -10.52 -8.39
C SER A 78 -14.52 -9.58 -9.59
N ASP A 79 -15.40 -8.58 -9.47
CA ASP A 79 -15.56 -7.54 -10.50
C ASP A 79 -14.28 -6.70 -10.60
N LEU A 80 -13.68 -6.67 -11.80
CA LEU A 80 -12.44 -5.93 -12.06
C LEU A 80 -12.63 -4.42 -11.95
N ASN A 81 -13.87 -3.92 -12.00
CA ASN A 81 -14.22 -2.51 -11.81
C ASN A 81 -14.56 -2.15 -10.35
N ALA A 82 -14.53 -3.11 -9.44
CA ALA A 82 -14.79 -2.90 -8.02
C ALA A 82 -13.52 -3.10 -7.19
N THR A 83 -13.49 -2.54 -5.99
CA THR A 83 -12.45 -2.87 -5.01
C THR A 83 -12.64 -4.31 -4.52
N GLN A 84 -11.57 -5.12 -4.50
CA GLN A 84 -11.61 -6.48 -3.93
C GLN A 84 -12.02 -6.46 -2.46
N ASP A 85 -12.63 -7.54 -1.99
CA ASP A 85 -12.92 -7.74 -0.58
C ASP A 85 -11.61 -7.75 0.24
N LEU A 86 -11.36 -6.64 0.93
CA LEU A 86 -10.15 -6.43 1.72
C LEU A 86 -10.09 -7.37 2.93
N GLN A 87 -11.22 -7.73 3.53
CA GLN A 87 -11.26 -8.62 4.70
C GLN A 87 -10.89 -10.05 4.29
N ALA A 88 -11.46 -10.54 3.19
CA ALA A 88 -11.12 -11.84 2.66
C ALA A 88 -9.65 -11.89 2.17
N LEU A 89 -9.15 -10.81 1.58
CA LEU A 89 -7.74 -10.69 1.19
C LEU A 89 -6.79 -10.74 2.39
N CYS A 90 -7.07 -9.96 3.45
CA CYS A 90 -6.31 -10.04 4.71
C CYS A 90 -6.31 -11.47 5.26
N SER A 91 -7.47 -12.12 5.25
CA SER A 91 -7.62 -13.50 5.70
C SER A 91 -6.79 -14.49 4.87
N SER A 92 -6.74 -14.32 3.54
CA SER A 92 -5.94 -15.16 2.64
C SER A 92 -4.44 -15.04 2.94
N ILE A 93 -3.96 -13.81 3.16
CA ILE A 93 -2.58 -13.53 3.55
C ILE A 93 -2.26 -14.14 4.91
N GLN A 94 -3.12 -13.94 5.92
CA GLN A 94 -2.94 -14.52 7.27
C GLN A 94 -2.90 -16.04 7.27
N LYS A 95 -3.71 -16.69 6.42
CA LYS A 95 -3.72 -18.14 6.24
C LYS A 95 -2.54 -18.65 5.39
N ASN A 96 -1.61 -17.77 5.02
CA ASN A 96 -0.42 -18.08 4.23
C ASN A 96 -0.72 -18.74 2.87
N PHE A 97 -1.88 -18.46 2.27
CA PHE A 97 -2.21 -19.02 0.96
C PHE A 97 -1.16 -18.65 -0.08
N LEU A 98 -0.78 -17.37 -0.14
CA LEU A 98 0.15 -16.83 -1.15
C LEU A 98 1.59 -17.35 -0.99
N LEU A 99 1.95 -17.95 0.16
CA LEU A 99 3.29 -18.47 0.39
C LEU A 99 3.68 -19.53 -0.63
N ARG A 100 2.81 -20.50 -0.90
CA ARG A 100 3.12 -21.61 -1.82
C ARG A 100 3.27 -21.11 -3.27
N PRO A 101 2.31 -20.38 -3.86
CA PRO A 101 2.48 -19.82 -5.20
C PRO A 101 3.71 -18.92 -5.33
N PHE A 102 4.04 -18.16 -4.27
CA PHE A 102 5.24 -17.33 -4.28
C PHE A 102 6.54 -18.15 -4.26
N LEU A 103 6.61 -19.22 -3.47
CA LEU A 103 7.75 -20.15 -3.50
C LEU A 103 7.91 -20.79 -4.88
N GLU A 104 6.83 -21.23 -5.51
CA GLU A 104 6.84 -21.80 -6.87
C GLU A 104 7.35 -20.79 -7.91
N LEU A 105 6.98 -19.50 -7.77
CA LEU A 105 7.54 -18.42 -8.59
C LEU A 105 9.05 -18.26 -8.37
N LEU A 106 9.50 -18.16 -7.12
CA LEU A 106 10.92 -18.00 -6.79
C LEU A 106 11.76 -19.18 -7.27
N GLU A 107 11.26 -20.41 -7.13
CA GLU A 107 11.89 -21.62 -7.66
C GLU A 107 12.04 -21.54 -9.17
N ARG A 108 11.00 -21.13 -9.90
CA ARG A 108 11.06 -20.96 -11.36
C ARG A 108 12.09 -19.91 -11.78
N LEU A 109 12.15 -18.77 -11.10
CA LEU A 109 13.14 -17.71 -11.38
C LEU A 109 14.57 -18.15 -11.08
N ASN A 110 14.77 -19.07 -10.12
CA ASN A 110 16.09 -19.55 -9.72
C ASN A 110 16.57 -20.79 -10.47
N LYS A 111 15.78 -21.34 -11.42
CA LYS A 111 16.20 -22.48 -12.25
C LYS A 111 17.40 -22.08 -13.12
N PRO A 112 18.39 -22.97 -13.33
CA PRO A 112 19.51 -22.71 -14.25
C PRO A 112 19.08 -22.43 -15.69
N SER A 113 17.89 -22.88 -16.09
CA SER A 113 17.30 -22.64 -17.40
C SER A 113 16.55 -21.32 -17.51
N SER A 114 16.46 -20.53 -16.42
CA SER A 114 15.83 -19.23 -16.45
C SER A 114 16.72 -18.22 -17.17
N ASP A 115 16.10 -17.29 -17.89
CA ASP A 115 16.77 -16.23 -18.63
C ASP A 115 16.99 -14.96 -17.78
N VAL A 116 16.80 -15.06 -16.47
CA VAL A 116 17.04 -13.98 -15.50
C VAL A 116 18.12 -14.38 -14.49
N PRO A 117 18.81 -13.40 -13.85
CA PRO A 117 19.73 -13.70 -12.77
C PRO A 117 19.02 -14.36 -11.58
N ARG A 118 19.75 -15.10 -10.76
CA ARG A 118 19.20 -15.66 -9.52
C ARG A 118 18.69 -14.56 -8.60
N VAL A 119 17.56 -14.80 -7.95
CA VAL A 119 16.97 -13.88 -6.99
C VAL A 119 17.93 -13.68 -5.82
N THR A 120 18.36 -12.44 -5.60
CA THR A 120 19.28 -12.08 -4.51
C THR A 120 18.58 -11.40 -3.35
N GLN A 121 17.39 -10.81 -3.57
CA GLN A 121 16.62 -10.14 -2.52
C GLN A 121 15.11 -10.13 -2.82
N ILE A 122 14.32 -10.08 -1.75
CA ILE A 122 12.88 -9.86 -1.81
C ILE A 122 12.59 -8.51 -1.14
N VAL A 123 11.79 -7.67 -1.78
CA VAL A 123 11.22 -6.45 -1.17
C VAL A 123 9.72 -6.67 -1.04
N GLY A 124 9.30 -7.07 0.15
CA GLY A 124 7.90 -7.35 0.46
C GLY A 124 7.25 -6.13 1.10
N ASP A 125 6.02 -5.82 0.73
CA ASP A 125 5.21 -4.89 1.52
C ASP A 125 5.09 -5.39 2.97
N GLY A 126 5.10 -4.48 3.94
CA GLY A 126 5.00 -4.84 5.36
C GLY A 126 3.73 -5.61 5.73
N MET A 127 2.68 -5.53 4.90
CA MET A 127 1.46 -6.33 5.04
C MET A 127 1.56 -7.73 4.40
N MET A 128 2.55 -7.96 3.54
CA MET A 128 2.74 -9.21 2.79
C MET A 128 3.70 -10.15 3.53
N SER A 129 3.38 -10.45 4.79
CA SER A 129 4.32 -11.11 5.71
C SER A 129 4.81 -12.50 5.27
N PHE A 130 4.09 -13.20 4.39
CA PHE A 130 4.56 -14.44 3.77
C PHE A 130 5.88 -14.28 2.99
N CYS A 131 6.23 -13.06 2.56
CA CYS A 131 7.52 -12.78 1.94
C CYS A 131 8.69 -13.10 2.87
N ILE A 132 8.51 -12.84 4.18
CA ILE A 132 9.49 -13.17 5.23
C ILE A 132 9.63 -14.69 5.34
N ASP A 133 8.51 -15.42 5.36
CA ASP A 133 8.51 -16.89 5.41
C ASP A 133 9.21 -17.50 4.19
N ALA A 134 8.94 -16.97 3.00
CA ALA A 134 9.59 -17.41 1.77
C ALA A 134 11.10 -17.13 1.77
N GLY A 135 11.50 -15.92 2.19
CA GLY A 135 12.90 -15.55 2.34
C GLY A 135 13.65 -16.43 3.32
N ASN A 136 13.06 -16.74 4.47
CA ASN A 136 13.64 -17.65 5.46
C ASN A 136 13.82 -19.06 4.90
N LYS A 137 12.82 -19.61 4.20
CA LYS A 137 12.88 -20.95 3.59
C LYS A 137 13.98 -21.07 2.53
N LEU A 138 14.12 -20.05 1.69
CA LEU A 138 15.06 -20.04 0.56
C LEU A 138 16.40 -19.38 0.89
N ARG A 139 16.56 -18.87 2.12
CA ARG A 139 17.71 -18.08 2.58
C ARG A 139 17.99 -16.86 1.70
N ILE A 140 16.92 -16.19 1.27
CA ILE A 140 16.97 -14.93 0.51
C ILE A 140 16.64 -13.78 1.47
N PRO A 141 17.47 -12.73 1.56
CA PRO A 141 17.19 -11.59 2.43
C PRO A 141 15.91 -10.86 2.02
N VAL A 142 15.12 -10.46 3.01
CA VAL A 142 13.85 -9.75 2.82
C VAL A 142 13.98 -8.34 3.38
N VAL A 143 13.63 -7.35 2.58
CA VAL A 143 13.44 -5.96 3.01
C VAL A 143 11.95 -5.70 3.11
N ALA A 144 11.49 -5.23 4.27
CA ALA A 144 10.10 -4.83 4.45
C ALA A 144 9.91 -3.40 3.95
N PHE A 145 8.96 -3.18 3.04
CA PHE A 145 8.58 -1.85 2.59
C PHE A 145 7.27 -1.43 3.24
N TRP A 146 7.33 -0.38 4.06
CA TRP A 146 6.18 0.21 4.71
C TRP A 146 5.70 1.43 3.91
N THR A 147 4.53 1.29 3.29
CA THR A 147 3.96 2.29 2.36
C THR A 147 3.26 3.43 3.08
N ALA A 148 2.78 3.20 4.31
CA ALA A 148 2.16 4.21 5.16
C ALA A 148 3.21 5.02 5.94
N SER A 149 2.74 5.98 6.75
CA SER A 149 3.59 6.82 7.59
C SER A 149 4.30 6.04 8.71
N ALA A 150 5.42 6.57 9.20
CA ALA A 150 6.14 6.00 10.35
C ALA A 150 5.26 6.03 11.62
N CYS A 151 4.49 7.10 11.81
CA CYS A 151 3.53 7.21 12.90
C CYS A 151 2.42 6.15 12.81
N GLY A 152 2.01 5.78 11.60
CA GLY A 152 1.08 4.68 11.34
C GLY A 152 1.67 3.32 11.74
N LEU A 153 2.92 3.04 11.35
CA LEU A 153 3.64 1.82 11.76
C LEU A 153 3.71 1.73 13.29
N MET A 154 4.10 2.82 13.96
CA MET A 154 4.14 2.89 15.42
C MET A 154 2.78 2.58 16.04
N GLY A 155 1.69 3.12 15.48
CA GLY A 155 0.33 2.82 15.91
C GLY A 155 -0.01 1.32 15.82
N TYR A 156 0.26 0.68 14.68
CA TYR A 156 -0.02 -0.75 14.50
C TYR A 156 0.84 -1.65 15.39
N LEU A 157 2.11 -1.29 15.61
CA LEU A 157 2.97 -2.00 16.56
C LEU A 157 2.38 -2.00 17.97
N HIS A 158 1.65 -0.96 18.35
CA HIS A 158 1.03 -0.84 19.67
C HIS A 158 -0.33 -1.52 19.82
N PHE A 159 -0.90 -2.10 18.77
CA PHE A 159 -2.20 -2.80 18.88
C PHE A 159 -2.19 -3.90 19.96
N HIS A 160 -1.11 -4.68 20.05
CA HIS A 160 -0.99 -5.71 21.09
C HIS A 160 -0.88 -5.13 22.50
N VAL A 161 -0.22 -3.98 22.66
CA VAL A 161 -0.10 -3.30 23.97
C VAL A 161 -1.45 -2.74 24.40
N LEU A 162 -2.26 -2.25 23.46
CA LEU A 162 -3.63 -1.82 23.74
C LEU A 162 -4.50 -2.97 24.26
N VAL A 163 -4.32 -4.18 23.70
CA VAL A 163 -4.99 -5.40 24.20
C VAL A 163 -4.51 -5.75 25.61
N GLN A 164 -3.20 -5.78 25.84
CA GLN A 164 -2.63 -6.07 27.17
C GLN A 164 -3.09 -5.09 28.25
N ARG A 165 -3.34 -3.83 27.87
CA ARG A 165 -3.84 -2.77 28.75
C ARG A 165 -5.35 -2.73 28.88
N GLY A 166 -6.10 -3.62 28.22
CA GLY A 166 -7.56 -3.63 28.21
C GLY A 166 -8.18 -2.38 27.58
N ILE A 167 -7.47 -1.73 26.64
CA ILE A 167 -7.94 -0.54 25.93
C ILE A 167 -8.68 -0.92 24.64
N ALA A 168 -8.25 -1.99 23.97
CA ALA A 168 -8.85 -2.57 22.77
C ALA A 168 -9.05 -4.09 22.94
N PRO A 169 -10.07 -4.72 22.34
CA PRO A 169 -11.19 -4.06 21.65
C PRO A 169 -12.01 -3.18 22.60
N LEU A 170 -12.81 -2.28 22.03
CA LEU A 170 -13.74 -1.45 22.78
C LEU A 170 -14.82 -2.33 23.40
N LYS A 171 -15.35 -1.91 24.55
CA LYS A 171 -16.37 -2.68 25.27
C LYS A 171 -17.68 -2.81 24.48
N ASP A 172 -18.11 -1.71 23.88
CA ASP A 172 -19.34 -1.60 23.08
C ASP A 172 -19.31 -0.31 22.23
N GLU A 173 -20.29 -0.14 21.35
CA GLU A 173 -20.37 1.00 20.43
C GLU A 173 -20.48 2.37 21.13
N SER A 174 -20.90 2.44 22.40
CA SER A 174 -20.99 3.73 23.11
C SER A 174 -19.62 4.41 23.23
N TYR A 175 -18.54 3.64 23.18
CA TYR A 175 -17.17 4.14 23.26
C TYR A 175 -16.78 4.99 22.04
N LEU A 176 -17.53 4.87 20.93
CA LEU A 176 -17.30 5.65 19.72
C LEU A 176 -17.79 7.11 19.85
N SER A 177 -18.69 7.40 20.79
CA SER A 177 -19.32 8.71 20.95
C SER A 177 -19.26 9.29 22.37
N ASN A 178 -18.95 8.51 23.39
CA ASN A 178 -18.94 8.94 24.79
C ASN A 178 -17.64 9.67 25.24
N GLY A 179 -16.75 10.00 24.30
CA GLY A 179 -15.46 10.63 24.59
C GLY A 179 -14.34 9.67 25.00
N TYR A 180 -14.57 8.35 25.09
CA TYR A 180 -13.52 7.38 25.45
C TYR A 180 -12.33 7.44 24.48
N LEU A 181 -12.57 7.67 23.19
CA LEU A 181 -11.49 7.77 22.20
C LEU A 181 -10.59 9.02 22.38
N ASP A 182 -10.95 9.98 23.23
CA ASP A 182 -10.10 11.11 23.60
C ASP A 182 -9.04 10.76 24.65
N LYS A 183 -9.02 9.52 25.16
CA LYS A 183 -8.02 9.05 26.12
C LYS A 183 -6.59 9.30 25.59
N PRO A 184 -5.74 10.01 26.35
CA PRO A 184 -4.34 10.26 25.97
C PRO A 184 -3.53 8.96 25.88
N MET A 185 -2.68 8.87 24.85
CA MET A 185 -1.75 7.75 24.62
C MET A 185 -0.30 8.23 24.76
N ASP A 186 -0.02 8.96 25.84
CA ASP A 186 1.28 9.57 26.17
C ASP A 186 2.43 8.58 26.37
N TRP A 187 2.11 7.31 26.57
CA TRP A 187 3.05 6.20 26.72
C TRP A 187 3.50 5.59 25.38
N ILE A 188 2.97 6.03 24.23
CA ILE A 188 3.43 5.57 22.91
C ILE A 188 4.68 6.38 22.51
N PRO A 189 5.85 5.73 22.36
CA PRO A 189 7.11 6.43 22.06
C PRO A 189 7.05 7.25 20.76
N GLY A 190 7.63 8.44 20.79
CA GLY A 190 7.70 9.32 19.61
C GLY A 190 6.38 9.98 19.18
N MET A 191 5.26 9.66 19.84
CA MET A 191 3.92 10.13 19.49
C MET A 191 3.37 11.04 20.59
N LYS A 192 3.83 12.30 20.64
CA LYS A 192 3.37 13.25 21.69
C LYS A 192 1.93 13.72 21.42
N ASN A 193 1.15 13.88 22.49
CA ASN A 193 -0.21 14.42 22.47
C ASN A 193 -1.23 13.65 21.62
N ILE A 194 -0.94 12.39 21.27
CA ILE A 194 -1.91 11.56 20.56
C ILE A 194 -2.95 11.00 21.51
N ARG A 195 -4.16 10.78 20.98
CA ARG A 195 -5.27 10.12 21.66
C ARG A 195 -5.57 8.80 20.98
N LEU A 196 -6.39 7.97 21.62
CA LEU A 196 -6.83 6.70 21.05
C LEU A 196 -7.47 6.87 19.65
N LYS A 197 -8.25 7.94 19.42
CA LYS A 197 -8.84 8.22 18.11
C LYS A 197 -7.85 8.58 17.01
N ASP A 198 -6.65 9.03 17.36
CA ASP A 198 -5.62 9.46 16.42
C ASP A 198 -4.76 8.26 15.93
N LEU A 199 -4.89 7.09 16.56
CA LEU A 199 -4.30 5.83 16.10
C LEU A 199 -5.04 5.28 14.86
N PRO A 200 -4.45 4.33 14.10
CA PRO A 200 -5.09 3.76 12.92
C PRO A 200 -6.51 3.27 13.22
N TYR A 201 -7.45 3.63 12.33
CA TYR A 201 -8.90 3.49 12.52
C TYR A 201 -9.35 2.13 13.07
N PHE A 202 -8.69 1.05 12.65
CA PHE A 202 -9.01 -0.33 13.02
C PHE A 202 -8.91 -0.63 14.52
N VAL A 203 -8.31 0.26 15.32
CA VAL A 203 -8.36 0.20 16.79
C VAL A 203 -9.79 0.36 17.35
N ARG A 204 -10.71 0.94 16.58
CA ARG A 204 -12.09 1.26 16.98
C ARG A 204 -13.04 0.06 16.79
N THR A 205 -12.56 -1.14 17.05
CA THR A 205 -13.37 -2.37 16.94
C THR A 205 -13.88 -2.81 18.31
N THR A 206 -15.09 -3.36 18.36
CA THR A 206 -15.63 -4.07 19.53
C THR A 206 -15.44 -5.58 19.44
N ASP A 207 -14.96 -6.07 18.30
CA ASP A 207 -14.79 -7.48 18.01
C ASP A 207 -13.35 -7.91 18.33
N PRO A 208 -13.11 -8.82 19.30
CA PRO A 208 -11.77 -9.35 19.56
C PRO A 208 -11.18 -10.12 18.36
N ASP A 209 -12.02 -10.66 17.49
CA ASP A 209 -11.63 -11.42 16.30
C ASP A 209 -11.62 -10.57 15.02
N ASP A 210 -11.67 -9.23 15.16
CA ASP A 210 -11.64 -8.30 14.03
C ASP A 210 -10.42 -8.56 13.13
N VAL A 211 -10.72 -8.90 11.87
CA VAL A 211 -9.71 -9.33 10.90
C VAL A 211 -8.69 -8.23 10.64
N PHE A 212 -9.11 -6.97 10.52
CA PHE A 212 -8.18 -5.87 10.22
C PHE A 212 -7.30 -5.54 11.42
N PHE A 213 -7.87 -5.47 12.62
CA PHE A 213 -7.12 -5.25 13.84
C PHE A 213 -6.02 -6.32 14.01
N ASN A 214 -6.41 -7.59 13.89
CA ASN A 214 -5.50 -8.72 14.05
C ASN A 214 -4.48 -8.82 12.91
N PHE A 215 -4.87 -8.55 11.66
CA PHE A 215 -3.97 -8.59 10.50
C PHE A 215 -2.92 -7.49 10.55
N LEU A 216 -3.34 -6.24 10.76
CA LEU A 216 -2.45 -5.10 10.71
C LEU A 216 -1.50 -5.10 11.90
N GLY A 217 -2.00 -5.42 13.10
CA GLY A 217 -1.17 -5.55 14.29
C GLY A 217 -0.15 -6.68 14.18
N SER A 218 -0.53 -7.84 13.62
CA SER A 218 0.40 -8.95 13.43
C SER A 218 1.43 -8.66 12.34
N SER A 219 1.00 -8.19 11.17
CA SER A 219 1.89 -7.85 10.05
C SER A 219 2.90 -6.76 10.41
N ALA A 220 2.46 -5.72 11.14
CA ALA A 220 3.37 -4.68 11.63
C ALA A 220 4.46 -5.23 12.53
N ARG A 221 4.19 -6.23 13.39
CA ARG A 221 5.24 -6.85 14.22
C ARG A 221 6.21 -7.70 13.39
N ARG A 222 5.71 -8.36 12.35
CA ARG A 222 6.53 -9.23 11.49
C ARG A 222 7.63 -8.47 10.76
N VAL A 223 7.50 -7.15 10.55
CA VAL A 223 8.59 -6.34 9.94
C VAL A 223 9.89 -6.40 10.75
N ALA A 224 9.85 -6.72 12.05
CA ALA A 224 11.03 -6.92 12.89
C ALA A 224 11.87 -8.15 12.49
N GLU A 225 11.31 -9.09 11.74
CA GLU A 225 12.00 -10.27 11.19
C GLU A 225 12.74 -9.97 9.87
N ALA A 226 12.49 -8.81 9.26
CA ALA A 226 13.13 -8.43 8.00
C ALA A 226 14.60 -8.04 8.20
N LYS A 227 15.39 -8.06 7.12
CA LYS A 227 16.80 -7.65 7.16
C LYS A 227 16.97 -6.13 7.26
N ALA A 228 16.01 -5.39 6.73
CA ALA A 228 15.92 -3.94 6.79
C ALA A 228 14.46 -3.51 6.58
N ILE A 229 14.14 -2.27 6.96
CA ILE A 229 12.83 -1.67 6.76
C ILE A 229 13.02 -0.40 5.93
N ILE A 230 12.27 -0.27 4.84
CA ILE A 230 12.15 0.97 4.08
C ILE A 230 10.80 1.59 4.42
N ILE A 231 10.77 2.88 4.78
CA ILE A 231 9.54 3.63 5.01
C ILE A 231 9.45 4.73 3.95
N ASN A 232 8.30 4.86 3.29
CA ASN A 232 8.03 5.93 2.31
C ASN A 232 7.76 7.28 3.00
N THR A 233 8.76 7.79 3.69
CA THR A 233 8.77 9.07 4.42
C THR A 233 10.18 9.69 4.34
N PHE A 234 10.40 10.81 5.02
CA PHE A 234 11.71 11.43 5.20
C PHE A 234 11.91 11.89 6.64
N ASP A 235 13.17 11.94 7.08
CA ASP A 235 13.55 12.15 8.48
C ASP A 235 12.92 13.41 9.09
N GLU A 236 12.99 14.55 8.39
CA GLU A 236 12.53 15.84 8.89
C GLU A 236 11.02 15.90 9.14
N LEU A 237 10.24 15.02 8.49
CA LEU A 237 8.78 14.96 8.67
C LEU A 237 8.38 14.24 9.96
N GLU A 238 9.07 13.15 10.29
CA GLU A 238 8.63 12.18 11.31
C GLU A 238 9.73 11.84 12.33
N ARG A 239 10.76 12.70 12.48
CA ARG A 239 11.96 12.41 13.28
C ARG A 239 11.70 11.79 14.66
N PRO A 240 10.81 12.34 15.52
CA PRO A 240 10.63 11.79 16.86
C PRO A 240 10.12 10.34 16.88
N VAL A 241 9.25 9.97 15.93
CA VAL A 241 8.74 8.60 15.83
C VAL A 241 9.73 7.67 15.13
N LEU A 242 10.50 8.17 14.17
CA LEU A 242 11.59 7.42 13.54
C LEU A 242 12.68 7.05 14.54
N ASP A 243 13.12 7.99 15.37
CA ASP A 243 14.09 7.73 16.44
C ASP A 243 13.54 6.67 17.41
N ALA A 244 12.27 6.75 17.79
CA ALA A 244 11.63 5.76 18.64
C ALA A 244 11.51 4.38 17.98
N LEU A 245 11.16 4.31 16.69
CA LEU A 245 11.10 3.06 15.92
C LEU A 245 12.48 2.40 15.82
N SER A 246 13.56 3.18 15.66
CA SER A 246 14.93 2.66 15.57
C SER A 246 15.41 1.98 16.85
N VAL A 247 14.87 2.38 18.00
CA VAL A 247 15.12 1.73 19.29
C VAL A 247 14.24 0.49 19.47
N LEU A 248 13.00 0.56 18.99
CA LEU A 248 12.00 -0.50 19.15
C LEU A 248 12.23 -1.69 18.22
N LEU A 249 12.69 -1.45 16.99
CA LEU A 249 12.82 -2.46 15.94
C LEU A 249 14.30 -2.83 15.72
N PRO A 250 14.67 -4.12 15.76
CA PRO A 250 16.04 -4.55 15.50
C PRO A 250 16.60 -4.21 14.11
N PRO A 251 15.82 -4.31 13.00
CA PRO A 251 16.35 -4.02 11.67
C PRO A 251 16.65 -2.53 11.46
N PRO A 252 17.66 -2.18 10.64
CA PRO A 252 17.89 -0.79 10.24
C PRO A 252 16.69 -0.25 9.45
N ILE A 253 16.34 1.01 9.72
CA ILE A 253 15.25 1.73 9.07
C ILE A 253 15.84 2.74 8.08
N TYR A 254 15.34 2.73 6.85
CA TYR A 254 15.69 3.67 5.79
C TYR A 254 14.46 4.46 5.36
N THR A 255 14.52 5.78 5.48
CA THR A 255 13.47 6.67 4.95
C THR A 255 13.75 6.96 3.48
N ILE A 256 12.98 6.33 2.58
CA ILE A 256 13.11 6.54 1.13
C ILE A 256 11.80 7.14 0.64
N GLY A 257 11.67 8.46 0.81
CA GLY A 257 10.46 9.16 0.45
C GLY A 257 10.63 10.68 0.38
N PRO A 258 9.58 11.39 -0.07
CA PRO A 258 8.37 10.80 -0.64
C PRO A 258 8.64 10.34 -2.08
N LEU A 259 8.34 9.07 -2.38
CA LEU A 259 8.76 8.40 -3.63
C LEU A 259 8.23 9.08 -4.90
N ASN A 260 7.11 9.80 -4.81
CA ASN A 260 6.59 10.60 -5.91
C ASN A 260 7.53 11.73 -6.33
N LEU A 261 8.21 12.40 -5.40
CA LEU A 261 9.17 13.45 -5.74
C LEU A 261 10.49 12.85 -6.23
N LEU A 262 10.92 11.74 -5.64
CA LEU A 262 12.15 11.06 -6.03
C LEU A 262 12.05 10.50 -7.46
N SER A 263 10.91 9.93 -7.86
CA SER A 263 10.73 9.39 -9.21
C SER A 263 10.92 10.43 -10.32
N HIS A 264 10.67 11.71 -10.05
CA HIS A 264 10.88 12.79 -11.03
C HIS A 264 12.34 13.23 -11.18
N ARG A 265 13.22 12.87 -10.23
CA ARG A 265 14.64 13.28 -10.27
C ARG A 265 15.51 12.39 -11.13
N PHE A 266 15.03 11.20 -11.48
CA PHE A 266 15.78 10.24 -12.29
C PHE A 266 15.19 10.19 -13.69
N PRO A 267 16.03 10.18 -14.74
CA PRO A 267 15.55 10.03 -16.10
C PRO A 267 14.88 8.66 -16.23
N GLU A 268 13.55 8.64 -16.28
CA GLU A 268 12.82 7.42 -16.54
C GLU A 268 13.14 6.92 -17.95
N ASN A 269 13.41 5.62 -18.06
CA ASN A 269 13.47 4.97 -19.36
C ASN A 269 12.11 5.15 -20.06
N PRO A 270 12.06 5.60 -21.34
CA PRO A 270 10.80 5.82 -22.07
C PRO A 270 9.84 4.62 -22.04
N TYR A 271 10.36 3.38 -22.04
CA TYR A 271 9.55 2.15 -21.97
C TYR A 271 8.99 1.89 -20.56
N LEU A 272 9.67 2.38 -19.50
CA LEU A 272 9.14 2.35 -18.14
C LEU A 272 8.19 3.51 -17.84
N LYS A 273 8.20 4.57 -18.67
CA LYS A 273 7.23 5.67 -18.56
C LYS A 273 5.81 5.20 -18.87
N SER A 274 5.64 4.27 -19.83
CA SER A 274 4.34 3.64 -20.13
C SER A 274 3.94 2.54 -19.14
N THR A 275 4.85 2.15 -18.24
CA THR A 275 4.55 1.20 -17.17
C THR A 275 3.84 1.93 -16.03
N GLY A 276 2.50 1.85 -16.05
CA GLY A 276 1.62 2.47 -15.06
C GLY A 276 1.31 1.56 -13.86
N ALA A 277 1.01 2.18 -12.71
CA ALA A 277 0.51 1.49 -11.50
C ALA A 277 -0.98 1.75 -11.23
N ASN A 278 -1.66 2.51 -12.09
CA ASN A 278 -3.03 2.93 -11.86
C ASN A 278 -3.98 1.79 -12.23
N LEU A 279 -4.65 1.23 -11.22
CA LEU A 279 -5.68 0.17 -11.36
C LEU A 279 -7.01 0.72 -11.89
N TRP A 280 -7.11 2.04 -12.05
CA TRP A 280 -8.28 2.76 -12.51
C TRP A 280 -7.91 3.53 -13.78
N LYS A 281 -8.89 3.68 -14.68
CA LYS A 281 -8.71 4.46 -15.90
C LYS A 281 -8.49 5.93 -15.56
N GLU A 282 -7.49 6.54 -16.18
CA GLU A 282 -7.18 7.95 -16.00
C GLU A 282 -8.12 8.84 -16.83
N GLU A 283 -8.48 9.99 -16.26
CA GLU A 283 -9.32 11.00 -16.92
C GLU A 283 -8.54 12.31 -17.07
N ALA A 284 -8.06 12.60 -18.28
CA ALA A 284 -7.23 13.78 -18.54
C ALA A 284 -8.00 15.10 -18.48
N GLY A 285 -9.32 15.09 -18.73
CA GLY A 285 -10.14 16.30 -18.81
C GLY A 285 -10.23 17.11 -17.50
N CYS A 286 -9.87 16.51 -16.36
CA CYS A 286 -9.80 17.25 -15.10
C CYS A 286 -8.70 18.32 -15.07
N VAL A 287 -7.59 18.10 -15.78
CA VAL A 287 -6.49 19.07 -15.87
C VAL A 287 -6.90 20.26 -16.74
N GLU A 288 -7.48 19.98 -17.91
CA GLU A 288 -8.00 21.02 -18.81
C GLU A 288 -9.08 21.88 -18.14
N TRP A 289 -9.93 21.27 -17.30
CA TRP A 289 -10.92 22.00 -16.51
C TRP A 289 -10.27 22.88 -15.43
N LEU A 290 -9.19 22.42 -14.80
CA LEU A 290 -8.44 23.19 -13.80
C LEU A 290 -7.72 24.40 -14.42
N ASP A 291 -7.26 24.29 -15.67
CA ASP A 291 -6.62 25.41 -16.40
C ASP A 291 -7.54 26.62 -16.58
N GLY A 292 -8.86 26.42 -16.49
CA GLY A 292 -9.87 27.48 -16.57
C GLY A 292 -10.15 28.22 -15.25
N HIS A 293 -9.45 27.90 -14.15
CA HIS A 293 -9.73 28.44 -12.82
C HIS A 293 -8.54 29.17 -12.20
N ASP A 294 -8.81 30.15 -11.34
CA ASP A 294 -7.76 30.91 -10.65
C ASP A 294 -6.91 30.03 -9.72
N PRO A 295 -5.62 30.34 -9.51
CA PRO A 295 -4.77 29.61 -8.59
C PRO A 295 -5.35 29.55 -7.16
N ARG A 296 -5.37 28.36 -6.55
CA ARG A 296 -5.88 28.12 -5.18
C ARG A 296 -7.38 28.43 -4.99
N SER A 297 -8.18 28.35 -6.07
CA SER A 297 -9.63 28.62 -6.02
C SER A 297 -10.54 27.37 -6.04
N VAL A 298 -9.97 26.19 -6.31
CA VAL A 298 -10.73 24.94 -6.46
C VAL A 298 -10.52 24.01 -5.25
N VAL A 299 -11.61 23.46 -4.73
CA VAL A 299 -11.58 22.40 -3.71
C VAL A 299 -11.44 21.03 -4.37
N PHE A 300 -10.37 20.30 -4.06
CA PHE A 300 -10.20 18.91 -4.50
C PHE A 300 -10.69 17.93 -3.44
N VAL A 301 -11.57 16.99 -3.84
CA VAL A 301 -12.13 15.97 -2.94
C VAL A 301 -11.89 14.59 -3.52
N ASN A 302 -11.27 13.72 -2.72
CA ASN A 302 -11.04 12.32 -3.08
C ASN A 302 -10.94 11.46 -1.81
N PHE A 303 -11.67 10.36 -1.76
CA PHE A 303 -11.67 9.40 -0.64
C PHE A 303 -10.76 8.19 -0.89
N GLY A 304 -9.95 8.24 -1.95
CA GLY A 304 -9.03 7.17 -2.33
C GLY A 304 -9.72 5.98 -2.98
N SER A 305 -9.01 4.87 -3.06
CA SER A 305 -9.40 3.70 -3.84
C SER A 305 -10.11 2.60 -3.04
N ILE A 306 -10.20 2.72 -1.73
CA ILE A 306 -10.77 1.68 -0.85
C ILE A 306 -11.97 2.14 -0.04
N THR A 307 -12.05 3.43 0.25
CA THR A 307 -13.10 3.97 1.11
C THR A 307 -14.45 3.85 0.41
N VAL A 308 -15.45 3.48 1.19
CA VAL A 308 -16.86 3.45 0.81
C VAL A 308 -17.65 4.25 1.83
N MET A 309 -18.73 4.88 1.39
CA MET A 309 -19.58 5.72 2.23
C MET A 309 -21.04 5.32 2.08
N LYS A 310 -21.85 5.70 3.08
CA LYS A 310 -23.29 5.59 2.99
C LYS A 310 -23.84 6.63 2.03
N ASN A 311 -24.99 6.36 1.42
CA ASN A 311 -25.62 7.29 0.50
C ASN A 311 -25.94 8.64 1.17
N GLU A 312 -26.36 8.61 2.43
CA GLU A 312 -26.65 9.82 3.21
C GLU A 312 -25.40 10.68 3.37
N GLN A 313 -24.24 10.06 3.62
CA GLN A 313 -22.97 10.79 3.71
C GLN A 313 -22.58 11.41 2.37
N LEU A 314 -22.78 10.70 1.26
CA LEU A 314 -22.54 11.25 -0.08
C LEU A 314 -23.40 12.50 -0.32
N VAL A 315 -24.70 12.43 0.01
CA VAL A 315 -25.64 13.54 -0.14
C VAL A 315 -25.24 14.73 0.72
N GLU A 316 -24.87 14.51 1.98
CA GLU A 316 -24.39 15.57 2.87
C GLU A 316 -23.10 16.23 2.35
N PHE A 317 -22.14 15.44 1.84
CA PHE A 317 -20.93 15.99 1.22
C PHE A 317 -21.26 16.81 -0.04
N ALA A 318 -22.19 16.35 -0.88
CA ALA A 318 -22.62 17.08 -2.07
C ALA A 318 -23.25 18.44 -1.72
N TRP A 319 -24.14 18.46 -0.72
CA TRP A 319 -24.72 19.71 -0.22
C TRP A 319 -23.68 20.63 0.40
N GLY A 320 -22.73 20.09 1.17
CA GLY A 320 -21.62 20.85 1.74
C GLY A 320 -20.76 21.52 0.66
N LEU A 321 -20.44 20.80 -0.41
CA LEU A 321 -19.68 21.35 -1.54
C LEU A 321 -20.48 22.41 -2.29
N ALA A 322 -21.75 22.16 -2.59
CA ALA A 322 -22.62 23.13 -3.27
C ALA A 322 -22.78 24.43 -2.44
N ASN A 323 -22.96 24.30 -1.13
CA ASN A 323 -23.13 25.44 -0.23
C ASN A 323 -21.83 26.18 0.08
N SER A 324 -20.66 25.60 -0.24
CA SER A 324 -19.37 26.24 -0.03
C SER A 324 -19.15 27.47 -0.93
N GLY A 325 -19.85 27.54 -2.06
CA GLY A 325 -19.67 28.59 -3.07
C GLY A 325 -18.36 28.49 -3.87
N TYR A 326 -17.52 27.47 -3.61
CA TYR A 326 -16.30 27.23 -4.36
C TYR A 326 -16.54 26.28 -5.54
N ASN A 327 -15.76 26.48 -6.60
CA ASN A 327 -15.60 25.44 -7.61
C ASN A 327 -14.93 24.21 -6.96
N PHE A 328 -15.36 23.01 -7.33
CA PHE A 328 -14.81 21.79 -6.75
C PHE A 328 -14.58 20.71 -7.81
N LEU A 329 -13.52 19.95 -7.61
CA LEU A 329 -13.21 18.73 -8.35
C LEU A 329 -13.37 17.54 -7.39
N TRP A 330 -14.46 16.80 -7.53
CA TRP A 330 -14.73 15.63 -6.70
C TRP A 330 -14.60 14.34 -7.50
N VAL A 331 -13.62 13.52 -7.14
CA VAL A 331 -13.42 12.19 -7.71
C VAL A 331 -14.36 11.19 -7.03
N VAL A 332 -15.34 10.68 -7.78
CA VAL A 332 -16.35 9.72 -7.32
C VAL A 332 -16.17 8.41 -8.07
N ARG A 333 -15.83 7.34 -7.35
CA ARG A 333 -15.74 5.98 -7.91
C ARG A 333 -17.14 5.37 -8.04
N GLY A 334 -17.34 4.50 -9.03
CA GLY A 334 -18.63 3.84 -9.27
C GLY A 334 -19.12 2.97 -8.10
N ASP A 335 -18.20 2.50 -7.26
CA ASP A 335 -18.41 1.68 -6.07
C ASP A 335 -18.24 2.46 -4.75
N LEU A 336 -18.21 3.80 -4.78
CA LEU A 336 -18.05 4.63 -3.57
C LEU A 336 -19.24 4.47 -2.60
N VAL A 337 -20.45 4.23 -3.09
CA VAL A 337 -21.65 4.04 -2.26
C VAL A 337 -22.00 2.55 -2.15
N LYS A 338 -22.11 2.04 -0.92
CA LYS A 338 -22.59 0.67 -0.68
C LYS A 338 -24.05 0.56 -1.14
N GLY A 339 -24.30 -0.24 -2.19
CA GLY A 339 -25.63 -0.79 -2.47
C GLY A 339 -26.56 -0.03 -3.42
N LYS A 340 -26.06 0.73 -4.42
CA LYS A 340 -26.81 1.01 -5.68
C LYS A 340 -25.93 1.69 -6.72
N SER A 341 -25.82 1.06 -7.90
CA SER A 341 -25.41 1.70 -9.14
C SER A 341 -26.36 2.85 -9.49
N ARG A 342 -25.88 4.09 -9.61
CA ARG A 342 -26.43 5.06 -10.57
C ARG A 342 -25.59 6.34 -10.68
N PHE A 343 -25.23 6.65 -11.93
CA PHE A 343 -24.75 7.92 -12.43
C PHE A 343 -25.62 9.09 -11.91
N PHE A 344 -24.97 10.11 -11.36
CA PHE A 344 -25.51 11.47 -11.39
C PHE A 344 -24.74 12.26 -12.44
N ARG A 345 -25.32 12.39 -13.64
CA ARG A 345 -25.07 13.54 -14.51
C ARG A 345 -26.07 14.61 -14.09
N ARG A 346 -25.59 15.75 -13.62
CA ARG A 346 -26.34 17.00 -13.76
C ARG A 346 -25.35 18.14 -14.00
N SER A 347 -25.37 18.61 -15.23
CA SER A 347 -24.89 19.92 -15.64
C SER A 347 -25.61 21.00 -14.85
N LEU A 348 -24.84 21.93 -14.29
CA LEU A 348 -25.25 23.31 -14.13
C LEU A 348 -24.47 24.14 -15.15
#